data_AF-A0A9R0XY66-F1
#
_entry.id   AF-A0A9R0XY66-F1
#
_cell.length_a   1.000
_cell.length_b   1.000
_cell.length_c   1.000
_cell.angle_alpha   90.00
_cell.angle_beta   90.00
_cell.angle_gamma   90.00
#
_symmetry.space_group_name_H-M   'P 1'
#
loop_
_entity.id
_entity.type
_entity.pdbx_description
1 polymer ?
#
loop_
_entity_poly.entity_id
_entity_poly.type
_entity_poly.pdbx_seq_one_letter_code
_entity_poly.pdbx_strand_id
1 'polypeptide(L)'
;MKSPVMLFTRQIATSFMDMINSSHSYATGGTSAGEFWADPKCLAATLSTENAESCTTYNMLKVSRNLFRWTKEIAYADYYERALINGVLSIQRGTDPGVMIYMLPQAPGRSKAVSYHGWGTKYDSFWCCYGTGIESFSKLGDSIYFEEKGDTPALSIIQYIPSTFNWKTAGVTVTQQLEPLSSSDMNFRVSLSVSGKTNGQSATLNVRIPTWTSASGAKATLNDKDLGSVTPGSLLSVTKQWSSNDHLSLQFPVALRTEAIKDDRPEYASLQAILFGPFVLAGLSSGDWDAKTGSAVSDWITAVPSSHNSQLMTFTQESSGKTFVLSSSNGSLTMQERPAVDGTDTAVHATFRVHPQDAARLHGTYGAALKDTSVQIEPFDMPGTVITNDLTLSAQKSAGSFFNIVPGLDGKPNSVSLELGTKPGCFLVSGADYSAGTKIQVS
;
A
#
# COMPACT_ATOMS: atom_id res chain seq x y z
N MET A 1 22.14 -9.42 38.18
CA MET A 1 23.19 -9.14 37.17
C MET A 1 22.88 -9.97 35.93
N LYS A 2 22.78 -9.35 34.74
CA LYS A 2 22.65 -10.13 33.49
C LYS A 2 24.02 -10.76 33.17
N SER A 3 24.01 -12.01 32.69
CA SER A 3 25.24 -12.73 32.30
C SER A 3 26.04 -11.93 31.24
N PRO A 4 27.38 -11.85 31.32
CA PRO A 4 28.22 -11.19 30.31
C PRO A 4 27.94 -11.67 28.87
N VAL A 5 27.63 -12.96 28.69
CA VAL A 5 27.28 -13.56 27.39
C VAL A 5 25.99 -12.96 26.80
N MET A 6 25.01 -12.66 27.66
CA MET A 6 23.74 -12.05 27.24
C MET A 6 23.95 -10.60 26.78
N LEU A 7 24.84 -9.86 27.44
CA LEU A 7 25.18 -8.49 27.05
C LEU A 7 25.91 -8.46 25.70
N PHE A 8 26.86 -9.37 25.49
CA PHE A 8 27.59 -9.50 24.22
C PHE A 8 26.66 -9.87 23.05
N THR A 9 25.76 -10.84 23.23
CA THR A 9 24.82 -11.25 22.17
C THR A 9 23.86 -10.13 21.79
N ARG A 10 23.40 -9.33 22.77
CA ARG A 10 22.58 -8.15 22.50
C ARG A 10 23.33 -7.11 21.66
N GLN A 11 24.59 -6.84 21.98
CA GLN A 11 25.40 -5.89 21.22
C GLN A 11 25.58 -6.33 19.76
N ILE A 12 25.85 -7.62 19.51
CA ILE A 12 25.94 -8.16 18.14
C ILE A 12 24.63 -7.93 17.37
N ALA A 13 23.50 -8.27 17.98
CA ALA A 13 22.20 -8.10 17.34
C ALA A 13 21.87 -6.63 17.05
N THR A 14 22.20 -5.72 17.97
CA THR A 14 22.07 -4.27 17.77
C THR A 14 22.96 -3.81 16.62
N SER A 15 24.25 -4.14 16.62
CA SER A 15 25.18 -3.73 15.55
C SER A 15 24.78 -4.29 14.18
N PHE A 16 24.28 -5.52 14.12
CA PHE A 16 23.74 -6.09 12.90
C PHE A 16 22.54 -5.29 12.38
N MET A 17 21.58 -4.99 13.26
CA MET A 17 20.40 -4.20 12.89
C MET A 17 20.77 -2.80 12.40
N ASP A 18 21.74 -2.15 13.07
CA ASP A 18 22.21 -0.82 12.72
C ASP A 18 22.91 -0.81 11.36
N MET A 19 23.72 -1.84 11.06
CA MET A 19 24.35 -2.00 9.75
C MET A 19 23.29 -2.15 8.65
N ILE A 20 22.34 -3.08 8.82
CA ILE A 20 21.28 -3.28 7.83
C ILE A 20 20.48 -1.99 7.62
N ASN A 21 20.04 -1.35 8.71
CA ASN A 21 19.25 -0.13 8.64
C ASN A 21 20.02 1.06 8.06
N SER A 22 21.33 1.15 8.25
CA SER A 22 22.10 2.28 7.74
C SER A 22 22.52 2.14 6.28
N SER A 23 22.67 0.92 5.75
CA SER A 23 23.21 0.71 4.39
C SER A 23 22.47 -0.26 3.48
N HIS A 24 21.63 -1.17 3.98
CA HIS A 24 21.11 -2.31 3.18
C HIS A 24 19.59 -2.45 3.11
N SER A 25 18.81 -1.61 3.80
CA SER A 25 17.34 -1.65 3.68
C SER A 25 16.78 -0.62 2.71
N TYR A 26 15.86 -1.05 1.84
CA TYR A 26 15.04 -0.18 1.01
C TYR A 26 13.98 0.54 1.84
N ALA A 27 13.29 1.51 1.23
CA ALA A 27 12.21 2.26 1.87
C ALA A 27 11.07 1.36 2.38
N THR A 28 10.84 0.20 1.77
CA THR A 28 9.85 -0.79 2.25
C THR A 28 10.24 -1.47 3.56
N GLY A 29 11.46 -1.28 4.05
CA GLY A 29 12.03 -2.00 5.21
C GLY A 29 12.64 -3.36 4.85
N GLY A 30 12.35 -3.87 3.64
CA GLY A 30 13.01 -5.03 3.07
C GLY A 30 14.49 -4.77 2.74
N THR A 31 15.24 -5.84 2.54
CA THR A 31 16.71 -5.81 2.40
C THR A 31 17.15 -6.90 1.42
N SER A 32 18.42 -6.93 1.02
CA SER A 32 19.03 -7.89 0.08
C SER A 32 18.62 -7.68 -1.38
N ALA A 33 19.49 -8.15 -2.28
CA ALA A 33 19.27 -8.20 -3.71
C ALA A 33 19.84 -9.52 -4.24
N GLY A 34 19.03 -10.26 -4.99
CA GLY A 34 19.36 -11.62 -5.40
C GLY A 34 19.74 -12.54 -4.24
N GLU A 35 19.14 -12.35 -3.06
CA GLU A 35 19.42 -13.09 -1.81
C GLU A 35 20.74 -12.73 -1.10
N PHE A 36 21.47 -11.72 -1.57
CA PHE A 36 22.74 -11.29 -0.97
C PHE A 36 22.69 -9.83 -0.52
N TRP A 37 23.57 -9.49 0.43
CA TRP A 37 23.94 -8.11 0.71
C TRP A 37 25.22 -7.77 -0.03
N ALA A 38 25.14 -6.77 -0.90
CA ALA A 38 26.29 -6.20 -1.59
C ALA A 38 27.01 -5.16 -0.71
N ASP A 39 27.93 -4.41 -1.31
CA ASP A 39 28.68 -3.35 -0.64
C ASP A 39 27.75 -2.36 0.08
N PRO A 40 28.12 -1.92 1.29
CA PRO A 40 27.32 -0.94 2.02
C PRO A 40 27.22 0.35 1.22
N LYS A 41 26.08 1.05 1.35
CA LYS A 41 25.87 2.37 0.73
C LYS A 41 26.00 2.37 -0.80
N CYS A 42 25.69 1.24 -1.43
CA CYS A 42 25.63 1.08 -2.89
C CYS A 42 24.25 0.53 -3.35
N LEU A 43 23.20 0.77 -2.55
CA LEU A 43 21.91 0.12 -2.72
C LEU A 43 21.23 0.44 -4.06
N ALA A 44 21.48 1.60 -4.67
CA ALA A 44 20.88 1.97 -5.95
C ALA A 44 21.33 1.06 -7.10
N ALA A 45 22.56 0.55 -7.06
CA ALA A 45 23.07 -0.37 -8.08
C ALA A 45 22.38 -1.74 -8.05
N THR A 46 21.64 -2.03 -6.98
CA THR A 46 20.95 -3.31 -6.82
C THR A 46 19.50 -3.27 -7.31
N LEU A 47 18.95 -2.08 -7.61
CA LEU A 47 17.55 -1.89 -7.99
C LEU A 47 17.22 -2.71 -9.25
N SER A 48 16.36 -3.70 -9.06
CA SER A 48 15.94 -4.64 -10.09
C SER A 48 14.59 -5.29 -9.70
N THR A 49 14.28 -6.41 -10.34
CA THR A 49 13.12 -7.25 -10.01
C THR A 49 13.42 -8.23 -8.87
N GLU A 50 14.70 -8.51 -8.59
CA GLU A 50 15.13 -9.47 -7.57
C GLU A 50 15.63 -8.73 -6.32
N ASN A 51 14.77 -7.96 -5.69
CA ASN A 51 15.07 -7.23 -4.46
C ASN A 51 14.19 -7.67 -3.30
N ALA A 52 14.64 -7.36 -2.08
CA ALA A 52 13.82 -7.43 -0.89
C ALA A 52 13.12 -8.79 -0.71
N GLU A 53 13.92 -9.86 -0.65
CA GLU A 53 13.42 -11.21 -0.40
C GLU A 53 12.50 -11.23 0.85
N SER A 54 11.34 -11.87 0.72
CA SER A 54 10.36 -11.92 1.81
C SER A 54 10.86 -12.69 3.05
N CYS A 55 11.63 -13.77 2.91
CA CYS A 55 12.24 -14.50 4.03
C CYS A 55 13.17 -13.61 4.86
N THR A 56 13.95 -12.77 4.17
CA THR A 56 14.86 -11.83 4.81
C THR A 56 14.07 -10.82 5.64
N THR A 57 13.02 -10.24 5.09
CA THR A 57 12.12 -9.31 5.81
C THR A 57 11.46 -9.99 7.03
N TYR A 58 10.95 -11.21 6.87
CA TYR A 58 10.38 -12.01 7.95
C TYR A 58 11.36 -12.20 9.13
N ASN A 59 12.63 -12.52 8.83
CA ASN A 59 13.63 -12.73 9.88
C ASN A 59 14.09 -11.40 10.50
N MET A 60 14.16 -10.32 9.73
CA MET A 60 14.45 -8.99 10.26
C MET A 60 13.38 -8.51 11.26
N LEU A 61 12.09 -8.82 11.03
CA LEU A 61 11.03 -8.56 12.01
C LEU A 61 11.28 -9.30 13.33
N LYS A 62 11.78 -10.54 13.29
CA LYS A 62 12.15 -11.30 14.50
C LYS A 62 13.32 -10.68 15.24
N VAL A 63 14.33 -10.16 14.53
CA VAL A 63 15.44 -9.42 15.15
C VAL A 63 14.90 -8.14 15.82
N SER A 64 14.15 -7.33 15.07
CA SER A 64 13.61 -6.06 15.56
C SER A 64 12.73 -6.21 16.80
N ARG A 65 11.81 -7.20 16.83
CA ARG A 65 10.96 -7.42 18.01
C ARG A 65 11.77 -7.83 19.25
N ASN A 66 12.84 -8.61 19.09
CA ASN A 66 13.66 -9.01 20.23
C ASN A 66 14.51 -7.84 20.74
N LEU A 67 15.02 -7.01 19.84
CA LEU A 67 15.68 -5.75 20.21
C LEU A 67 14.73 -4.83 20.97
N PHE A 68 13.51 -4.63 20.47
CA PHE A 68 12.49 -3.85 21.20
C PHE A 68 12.19 -4.42 22.59
N ARG A 69 12.09 -5.75 22.76
CA ARG A 69 11.90 -6.38 24.07
C ARG A 69 13.03 -6.07 25.05
N TRP A 70 14.26 -5.91 24.57
CA TRP A 70 15.42 -5.65 25.40
C TRP A 70 15.67 -4.16 25.67
N THR A 71 15.35 -3.30 24.71
CA THR A 71 15.76 -1.89 24.72
C THR A 71 14.60 -0.93 24.93
N LYS A 72 13.39 -1.30 24.49
CA LYS A 72 12.21 -0.44 24.38
C LYS A 72 12.40 0.77 23.45
N GLU A 73 13.43 0.75 22.62
CA GLU A 73 13.71 1.83 21.68
C GLU A 73 12.70 1.84 20.53
N ILE A 74 12.10 3.00 20.28
CA ILE A 74 11.03 3.18 19.29
C ILE A 74 11.51 2.90 17.86
N ALA A 75 12.81 3.12 17.57
CA ALA A 75 13.39 2.80 16.26
C ALA A 75 13.12 1.35 15.81
N TYR A 76 13.12 0.39 16.74
CA TYR A 76 12.81 -1.02 16.42
C TYR A 76 11.31 -1.25 16.18
N ALA A 77 10.44 -0.52 16.88
CA ALA A 77 9.01 -0.56 16.64
C ALA A 77 8.63 0.09 15.28
N ASP A 78 9.31 1.19 14.92
CA ASP A 78 9.13 1.87 13.63
C ASP A 78 9.63 1.00 12.47
N TYR A 79 10.79 0.36 12.63
CA TYR A 79 11.25 -0.61 11.64
C TYR A 79 10.25 -1.75 11.47
N TYR A 80 9.71 -2.28 12.58
CA TYR A 80 8.74 -3.36 12.54
C TYR A 80 7.47 -2.93 11.80
N GLU A 81 6.94 -1.74 12.10
CA GLU A 81 5.78 -1.15 11.38
C GLU A 81 6.07 -1.03 9.88
N ARG A 82 7.22 -0.46 9.52
CA ARG A 82 7.61 -0.25 8.12
C ARG A 82 7.68 -1.57 7.36
N ALA A 83 8.44 -2.53 7.87
CA ALA A 83 8.67 -3.81 7.22
C ALA A 83 7.42 -4.70 7.20
N LEU A 84 6.56 -4.60 8.23
CA LEU A 84 5.28 -5.32 8.24
C LEU A 84 4.34 -4.76 7.16
N ILE A 85 4.07 -3.46 7.18
CA ILE A 85 3.08 -2.83 6.29
C ILE A 85 3.52 -2.89 4.83
N ASN A 86 4.78 -2.59 4.55
CA ASN A 86 5.25 -2.40 3.17
C ASN A 86 5.95 -3.64 2.62
N GLY A 87 6.71 -4.34 3.47
CA GLY A 87 7.37 -5.59 3.12
C GLY A 87 6.39 -6.75 3.13
N VAL A 88 5.91 -7.15 4.30
CA VAL A 88 5.14 -8.39 4.50
C VAL A 88 3.73 -8.32 3.90
N LEU A 89 2.92 -7.32 4.25
CA LEU A 89 1.52 -7.29 3.77
C LEU A 89 1.42 -7.16 2.25
N SER A 90 2.45 -6.64 1.60
CA SER A 90 2.46 -6.47 0.15
C SER A 90 2.87 -7.73 -0.63
N ILE A 91 3.38 -8.79 0.03
CA ILE A 91 3.83 -10.00 -0.69
C ILE A 91 2.70 -10.93 -1.11
N GLN A 92 1.51 -10.81 -0.52
CA GLN A 92 0.37 -11.65 -0.87
C GLN A 92 -0.53 -10.94 -1.88
N ARG A 93 -0.98 -11.69 -2.89
CA ARG A 93 -1.92 -11.18 -3.89
C ARG A 93 -3.29 -11.02 -3.25
N GLY A 94 -3.76 -9.79 -3.10
CA GLY A 94 -5.03 -9.50 -2.40
C GLY A 94 -6.27 -10.13 -3.05
N THR A 95 -6.27 -10.31 -4.38
CA THR A 95 -7.36 -10.98 -5.12
C THR A 95 -7.30 -12.50 -5.01
N ASP A 96 -6.14 -13.05 -4.65
CA ASP A 96 -5.87 -14.48 -4.65
C ASP A 96 -5.12 -14.87 -3.37
N PRO A 97 -5.80 -14.86 -2.20
CA PRO A 97 -5.16 -15.19 -0.93
C PRO A 97 -4.44 -16.55 -1.00
N GLY A 98 -3.19 -16.57 -0.53
CA GLY A 98 -2.29 -17.72 -0.62
C GLY A 98 -1.31 -17.68 -1.80
N VAL A 99 -1.55 -16.84 -2.81
CA VAL A 99 -0.56 -16.56 -3.86
C VAL A 99 0.39 -15.48 -3.36
N MET A 100 1.69 -15.79 -3.33
CA MET A 100 2.73 -14.91 -2.78
C MET A 100 3.88 -14.71 -3.76
N ILE A 101 4.65 -13.64 -3.57
CA ILE A 101 5.93 -13.40 -4.26
C ILE A 101 7.13 -13.84 -3.41
N TYR A 102 8.22 -14.16 -4.10
CA TYR A 102 9.52 -14.40 -3.46
C TYR A 102 10.27 -13.08 -3.20
N MET A 103 10.47 -12.32 -4.28
CA MET A 103 11.14 -11.02 -4.29
C MET A 103 10.12 -9.89 -4.41
N LEU A 104 10.37 -8.79 -3.73
CA LEU A 104 9.61 -7.54 -3.83
C LEU A 104 10.41 -6.52 -4.64
N PRO A 105 10.18 -6.39 -5.97
CA PRO A 105 10.88 -5.44 -6.83
C PRO A 105 10.90 -4.03 -6.25
N GLN A 106 12.06 -3.37 -6.31
CA GLN A 106 12.24 -1.99 -5.85
C GLN A 106 12.62 -1.02 -6.97
N ALA A 107 12.98 -1.54 -8.15
CA ALA A 107 13.30 -0.70 -9.30
C ALA A 107 12.08 0.07 -9.84
N PRO A 108 12.28 1.29 -10.36
CA PRO A 108 11.22 2.04 -11.02
C PRO A 108 10.66 1.27 -12.22
N GLY A 109 9.35 1.41 -12.46
CA GLY A 109 8.69 0.76 -13.60
C GLY A 109 8.83 -0.77 -13.61
N ARG A 110 8.98 -1.41 -12.44
CA ARG A 110 9.02 -2.87 -12.33
C ARG A 110 7.81 -3.39 -11.60
N SER A 111 7.36 -4.55 -12.05
CA SER A 111 6.20 -5.23 -11.51
C SER A 111 6.60 -6.50 -10.77
N LYS A 112 5.81 -6.81 -9.72
CA LYS A 112 5.82 -8.10 -9.02
C LYS A 112 5.55 -9.29 -9.94
N ALA A 113 4.88 -9.06 -11.07
CA ALA A 113 4.58 -10.10 -12.06
C ALA A 113 5.75 -10.39 -13.02
N VAL A 114 6.74 -9.51 -13.11
CA VAL A 114 7.86 -9.59 -14.08
C VAL A 114 9.19 -9.71 -13.33
N SER A 115 9.25 -10.65 -12.40
CA SER A 115 10.49 -11.07 -11.72
C SER A 115 10.82 -12.51 -12.11
N TYR A 116 12.04 -12.97 -11.82
CA TYR A 116 12.45 -14.35 -12.09
C TYR A 116 11.50 -15.36 -11.44
N HIS A 117 11.01 -15.04 -10.25
CA HIS A 117 10.02 -15.84 -9.52
C HIS A 117 8.57 -15.50 -9.88
N GLY A 118 8.28 -14.23 -10.18
CA GLY A 118 6.93 -13.71 -10.38
C GLY A 118 6.01 -13.93 -9.18
N TRP A 119 4.72 -13.98 -9.45
CA TRP A 119 3.73 -14.54 -8.53
C TRP A 119 3.83 -16.05 -8.54
N GLY A 120 3.88 -16.67 -7.38
CA GLY A 120 3.78 -18.11 -7.30
C GLY A 120 2.38 -18.62 -7.67
N THR A 121 2.20 -19.93 -7.60
CA THR A 121 0.93 -20.61 -7.85
C THR A 121 0.40 -21.21 -6.56
N LYS A 122 -0.85 -21.67 -6.61
CA LYS A 122 -1.50 -22.29 -5.45
C LYS A 122 -0.89 -23.64 -5.05
N TYR A 123 -0.36 -24.40 -6.02
CA TYR A 123 0.01 -25.80 -5.81
C TYR A 123 1.44 -26.15 -6.25
N ASP A 124 2.14 -25.28 -6.98
CA ASP A 124 3.41 -25.62 -7.64
C ASP A 124 4.57 -24.68 -7.28
N SER A 125 4.38 -23.79 -6.31
CA SER A 125 5.44 -22.89 -5.80
C SER A 125 5.91 -23.34 -4.42
N PHE A 126 7.07 -23.99 -4.39
CA PHE A 126 7.65 -24.62 -3.19
C PHE A 126 8.92 -23.91 -2.71
N TRP A 127 8.86 -22.59 -2.63
CA TRP A 127 9.97 -21.74 -2.21
C TRP A 127 10.02 -21.54 -0.70
N CYS A 128 11.19 -21.20 -0.15
CA CYS A 128 11.33 -20.81 1.25
C CYS A 128 10.38 -19.66 1.62
N CYS A 129 10.21 -18.69 0.73
CA CYS A 129 9.32 -17.53 0.88
C CYS A 129 7.85 -17.90 1.08
N TYR A 130 7.39 -19.03 0.52
CA TYR A 130 6.04 -19.53 0.78
C TYR A 130 5.89 -20.03 2.22
N GLY A 131 6.91 -20.72 2.74
CA GLY A 131 6.96 -21.15 4.14
C GLY A 131 6.92 -19.97 5.11
N THR A 132 7.85 -19.01 4.96
CA THR A 132 7.88 -17.81 5.82
C THR A 132 6.68 -16.90 5.59
N GLY A 133 6.12 -16.87 4.39
CA GLY A 133 4.90 -16.13 4.07
C GLY A 133 3.72 -16.66 4.86
N ILE A 134 3.46 -17.97 4.82
CA ILE A 134 2.41 -18.61 5.62
C ILE A 134 2.58 -18.29 7.10
N GLU A 135 3.79 -18.43 7.65
CA GLU A 135 4.07 -18.09 9.04
C GLU A 135 3.82 -16.60 9.35
N SER A 136 4.15 -15.69 8.42
CA SER A 136 3.93 -14.26 8.59
C SER A 136 2.45 -13.94 8.72
N PHE A 137 1.64 -14.45 7.79
CA PHE A 137 0.20 -14.18 7.75
C PHE A 137 -0.55 -14.90 8.89
N SER A 138 -0.02 -16.00 9.45
CA SER A 138 -0.59 -16.63 10.64
C SER A 138 -0.34 -15.87 11.94
N LYS A 139 0.58 -14.87 11.95
CA LYS A 139 1.04 -14.21 13.18
C LYS A 139 1.06 -12.68 13.11
N LEU A 140 0.23 -12.07 12.27
CA LEU A 140 0.15 -10.61 12.14
C LEU A 140 -0.10 -9.87 13.48
N GLY A 141 -0.70 -10.55 14.47
CA GLY A 141 -0.91 -10.01 15.83
C GLY A 141 0.27 -10.13 16.82
N ASP A 142 1.34 -10.86 16.50
CA ASP A 142 2.39 -11.29 17.44
C ASP A 142 3.26 -10.13 18.01
N SER A 143 3.26 -8.96 17.36
CA SER A 143 4.04 -7.80 17.81
C SER A 143 3.21 -6.52 17.93
N ILE A 144 1.90 -6.64 18.18
CA ILE A 144 1.06 -5.48 18.53
C ILE A 144 1.31 -5.04 19.97
N TYR A 145 1.34 -6.01 20.89
CA TYR A 145 1.35 -5.82 22.34
C TYR A 145 2.57 -6.47 23.00
N PHE A 146 3.20 -5.77 23.95
CA PHE A 146 4.31 -6.28 24.76
C PHE A 146 4.00 -6.07 26.24
N GLU A 147 3.70 -7.16 26.94
CA GLU A 147 3.40 -7.16 28.37
C GLU A 147 4.68 -7.27 29.22
N GLU A 148 4.74 -6.48 30.28
CA GLU A 148 5.71 -6.58 31.36
C GLU A 148 4.99 -6.83 32.67
N LYS A 149 5.38 -7.90 33.35
CA LYS A 149 4.82 -8.29 34.66
C LYS A 149 5.63 -7.62 35.78
N GLY A 150 4.97 -7.34 36.89
CA GLY A 150 5.55 -6.74 38.08
C GLY A 150 4.45 -6.20 38.99
N ASP A 151 4.83 -5.46 40.04
CA ASP A 151 3.88 -4.88 40.99
C ASP A 151 2.94 -3.87 40.33
N THR A 152 3.45 -3.14 39.34
CA THR A 152 2.66 -2.34 38.40
C THR A 152 2.83 -2.96 37.02
N PRO A 153 1.94 -3.86 36.58
CA PRO A 153 2.05 -4.47 35.26
C PRO A 153 1.97 -3.38 34.18
N ALA A 154 2.76 -3.53 33.12
CA ALA A 154 2.77 -2.61 31.99
C ALA A 154 2.42 -3.31 30.68
N LEU A 155 1.72 -2.61 29.80
CA LEU A 155 1.39 -3.07 28.45
C LEU A 155 1.86 -2.00 27.46
N SER A 156 2.79 -2.37 26.58
CA SER A 156 3.24 -1.50 25.50
C SER A 156 2.56 -1.87 24.19
N ILE A 157 1.85 -0.90 23.59
CA ILE A 157 1.22 -1.01 22.27
C ILE A 157 2.16 -0.34 21.26
N ILE A 158 2.72 -1.13 20.35
CA ILE A 158 3.68 -0.62 19.35
C ILE A 158 3.17 -0.66 17.91
N GLN A 159 2.08 -1.38 17.63
CA GLN A 159 1.44 -1.37 16.32
C GLN A 159 -0.01 -0.92 16.45
N TYR A 160 -0.46 -0.11 15.51
CA TYR A 160 -1.84 0.36 15.43
C TYR A 160 -2.60 -0.50 14.41
N ILE A 161 -3.15 -1.62 14.89
CA ILE A 161 -3.91 -2.61 14.12
C ILE A 161 -5.19 -2.90 14.90
N PRO A 162 -6.40 -2.87 14.30
CA PRO A 162 -7.62 -3.16 15.04
C PRO A 162 -7.57 -4.54 15.72
N SER A 163 -7.66 -4.55 17.05
CA SER A 163 -7.49 -5.77 17.83
C SER A 163 -8.00 -5.63 19.25
N THR A 164 -8.26 -6.76 19.91
CA THR A 164 -8.60 -6.83 21.33
C THR A 164 -7.55 -7.66 22.06
N PHE A 165 -7.03 -7.11 23.16
CA PHE A 165 -6.03 -7.76 24.00
C PHE A 165 -6.59 -8.02 25.40
N ASN A 166 -6.66 -9.29 25.79
CA ASN A 166 -7.06 -9.70 27.13
C ASN A 166 -5.85 -9.58 28.09
N TRP A 167 -5.76 -8.46 28.81
CA TRP A 167 -4.67 -8.16 29.72
C TRP A 167 -4.91 -8.77 31.11
N LYS A 168 -4.78 -10.10 31.17
CA LYS A 168 -5.08 -10.91 32.37
C LYS A 168 -4.34 -10.44 33.63
N THR A 169 -3.07 -10.04 33.51
CA THR A 169 -2.26 -9.61 34.67
C THR A 169 -2.81 -8.33 35.31
N ALA A 170 -3.37 -7.42 34.53
CA ALA A 170 -4.03 -6.22 35.03
C ALA A 170 -5.51 -6.45 35.39
N GLY A 171 -6.16 -7.48 34.85
CA GLY A 171 -7.58 -7.76 35.07
C GLY A 171 -8.52 -7.00 34.13
N VAL A 172 -8.00 -6.46 33.03
CA VAL A 172 -8.76 -5.66 32.05
C VAL A 172 -8.58 -6.19 30.63
N THR A 173 -9.43 -5.74 29.72
CA THR A 173 -9.29 -5.96 28.28
C THR A 173 -9.12 -4.60 27.59
N VAL A 174 -8.21 -4.53 26.62
CA VAL A 174 -7.96 -3.31 25.83
C VAL A 174 -8.37 -3.59 24.39
N THR A 175 -9.28 -2.79 23.86
CA THR A 175 -9.72 -2.85 22.46
C THR A 175 -9.20 -1.63 21.72
N GLN A 176 -8.52 -1.87 20.60
CA GLN A 176 -7.98 -0.86 19.69
C GLN A 176 -8.85 -0.78 18.44
N GLN A 177 -9.26 0.44 18.10
CA GLN A 177 -9.98 0.78 16.87
C GLN A 177 -9.29 1.94 16.17
N LEU A 178 -9.34 1.94 14.84
CA LEU A 178 -8.73 2.97 14.00
C LEU A 178 -9.80 3.57 13.11
N GLU A 179 -9.72 4.89 12.92
CA GLU A 179 -10.47 5.53 11.83
C GLU A 179 -9.77 5.27 10.49
N PRO A 180 -10.51 4.99 9.41
CA PRO A 180 -9.92 4.87 8.08
C PRO A 180 -9.17 6.14 7.70
N LEU A 181 -7.89 6.01 7.38
CA LEU A 181 -7.09 7.13 6.88
C LEU A 181 -7.56 7.50 5.47
N SER A 182 -7.88 8.77 5.25
CA SER A 182 -8.34 9.31 3.97
C SER A 182 -7.37 10.38 3.46
N SER A 183 -7.29 10.54 2.14
CA SER A 183 -6.53 11.63 1.54
C SER A 183 -7.10 13.03 1.82
N SER A 184 -8.33 13.11 2.35
CA SER A 184 -9.00 14.35 2.75
C SER A 184 -8.81 14.71 4.23
N ASP A 185 -8.43 13.73 5.06
CA ASP A 185 -8.15 13.94 6.49
C ASP A 185 -6.79 13.35 6.83
N MET A 186 -5.81 14.24 6.96
CA MET A 186 -4.41 13.90 7.22
C MET A 186 -4.15 13.52 8.68
N ASN A 187 -5.17 13.09 9.43
CA ASN A 187 -5.04 12.68 10.81
C ASN A 187 -5.32 11.19 10.94
N PHE A 188 -4.32 10.43 11.36
CA PHE A 188 -4.49 9.05 11.76
C PHE A 188 -4.99 9.00 13.21
N ARG A 189 -6.20 8.47 13.43
CA ARG A 189 -6.83 8.41 14.75
C ARG A 189 -6.96 7.00 15.26
N VAL A 190 -6.62 6.82 16.53
CA VAL A 190 -6.67 5.54 17.25
C VAL A 190 -7.49 5.74 18.52
N SER A 191 -8.48 4.88 18.71
CA SER A 191 -9.27 4.76 19.94
C SER A 191 -8.85 3.50 20.68
N LEU A 192 -8.55 3.65 21.97
CA LEU A 192 -8.26 2.55 22.88
C LEU A 192 -9.29 2.55 24.00
N SER A 193 -10.20 1.57 23.97
CA SER A 193 -11.23 1.39 24.99
C SER A 193 -10.84 0.30 25.96
N VAL A 194 -11.02 0.53 27.26
CA VAL A 194 -10.78 -0.47 28.29
C VAL A 194 -12.10 -1.04 28.78
N SER A 195 -12.16 -2.36 29.00
CA SER A 195 -13.27 -3.02 29.67
C SER A 195 -12.79 -3.87 30.85
N GLY A 196 -13.66 -3.99 31.86
CA GLY A 196 -13.31 -4.62 33.14
C GLY A 196 -12.79 -3.60 34.16
N LYS A 197 -12.15 -4.08 35.22
CA LYS A 197 -11.58 -3.24 36.26
C LYS A 197 -10.28 -3.85 36.74
N THR A 198 -9.26 -3.02 36.97
CA THR A 198 -8.01 -3.51 37.53
C THR A 198 -8.22 -4.20 38.88
N ASN A 199 -7.39 -5.20 39.18
CA ASN A 199 -7.45 -6.00 40.42
C ASN A 199 -7.01 -5.23 41.70
N GLY A 200 -7.38 -3.95 41.83
CA GLY A 200 -7.01 -3.06 42.94
C GLY A 200 -5.63 -2.40 42.81
N GLN A 201 -4.78 -2.87 41.89
CA GLN A 201 -3.47 -2.28 41.60
C GLN A 201 -3.51 -1.36 40.36
N SER A 202 -2.60 -0.40 40.32
CA SER A 202 -2.38 0.41 39.11
C SER A 202 -1.70 -0.43 38.02
N ALA A 203 -1.95 -0.09 36.77
CA ALA A 203 -1.28 -0.67 35.62
C ALA A 203 -0.89 0.43 34.61
N THR A 204 0.21 0.22 33.90
CA THR A 204 0.77 1.21 32.96
C THR A 204 0.44 0.83 31.52
N LEU A 205 -0.26 1.69 30.81
CA LEU A 205 -0.43 1.57 29.36
C LEU A 205 0.60 2.48 28.67
N ASN A 206 1.50 1.90 27.88
CA ASN A 206 2.45 2.63 27.04
C ASN A 206 1.97 2.58 25.59
N VAL A 207 1.85 3.73 24.93
CA VAL A 207 1.50 3.81 23.51
C VAL A 207 2.64 4.46 22.73
N ARG A 208 3.06 3.83 21.63
CA ARG A 208 4.14 4.36 20.77
C ARG A 208 3.68 5.63 20.06
N ILE A 209 4.42 6.71 20.21
CA ILE A 209 4.27 7.87 19.33
C ILE A 209 5.20 7.66 18.12
N PRO A 210 4.66 7.44 16.90
CA PRO A 210 5.49 7.10 15.74
C PRO A 210 6.48 8.21 15.37
N THR A 211 7.67 7.89 14.85
CA THR A 211 8.63 8.92 14.42
C THR A 211 8.20 9.69 13.18
N TRP A 212 7.33 9.12 12.35
CA TRP A 212 6.86 9.78 11.12
C TRP A 212 5.83 10.89 11.38
N THR A 213 5.27 10.99 12.60
CA THR A 213 4.29 12.03 12.96
C THR A 213 4.96 13.35 13.35
N SER A 214 4.20 14.44 13.34
CA SER A 214 4.64 15.74 13.85
C SER A 214 4.17 15.95 15.29
N ALA A 215 5.00 16.58 16.13
CA ALA A 215 4.58 17.04 17.45
C ALA A 215 3.46 18.08 17.35
N SER A 216 3.51 18.93 16.32
CA SER A 216 2.45 19.91 16.06
C SER A 216 1.21 19.21 15.51
N GLY A 217 0.12 19.27 16.27
CA GLY A 217 -1.16 18.65 15.89
C GLY A 217 -1.35 17.22 16.37
N ALA A 218 -0.29 16.57 16.89
CA ALA A 218 -0.44 15.31 17.61
C ALA A 218 -1.14 15.55 18.95
N LYS A 219 -2.09 14.67 19.29
CA LYS A 219 -2.92 14.79 20.49
C LYS A 219 -3.10 13.44 21.16
N ALA A 220 -3.19 13.45 22.48
CA ALA A 220 -3.57 12.30 23.27
C ALA A 220 -4.53 12.75 24.38
N THR A 221 -5.68 12.09 24.49
CA THR A 221 -6.65 12.38 25.55
C THR A 221 -7.05 11.13 26.31
N LEU A 222 -7.24 11.25 27.61
CA LEU A 222 -7.81 10.21 28.46
C LEU A 222 -9.15 10.72 28.99
N ASN A 223 -10.24 10.06 28.62
CA ASN A 223 -11.61 10.47 28.99
C ASN A 223 -11.84 11.96 28.68
N ASP A 224 -11.49 12.35 27.45
CA ASP A 224 -11.57 13.71 26.90
C ASP A 224 -10.69 14.76 27.60
N LYS A 225 -9.83 14.36 28.54
CA LYS A 225 -8.84 15.24 29.16
C LYS A 225 -7.51 15.12 28.43
N ASP A 226 -6.94 16.26 28.05
CA ASP A 226 -5.65 16.34 27.40
C ASP A 226 -4.53 15.79 28.30
N LEU A 227 -3.66 14.94 27.73
CA LEU A 227 -2.47 14.39 28.39
C LEU A 227 -1.22 15.25 28.17
N GLY A 228 -1.32 16.35 27.43
CA GLY A 228 -0.26 17.32 27.21
C GLY A 228 0.56 17.03 25.95
N SER A 229 1.85 17.42 25.99
CA SER A 229 2.71 17.36 24.81
C SER A 229 2.99 15.92 24.37
N VAL A 230 2.76 15.64 23.09
CA VAL A 230 3.09 14.36 22.44
C VAL A 230 4.42 14.48 21.71
N THR A 231 5.39 13.62 22.06
CA THR A 231 6.75 13.64 21.48
C THR A 231 6.93 12.48 20.49
N PRO A 232 7.12 12.75 19.18
CA PRO A 232 7.45 11.71 18.20
C PRO A 232 8.67 10.88 18.61
N GLY A 233 8.65 9.57 18.33
CA GLY A 233 9.74 8.66 18.69
C GLY A 233 9.81 8.29 20.17
N SER A 234 8.72 8.44 20.92
CA SER A 234 8.66 8.11 22.35
C SER A 234 7.53 7.13 22.69
N LEU A 235 7.51 6.66 23.94
CA LEU A 235 6.35 6.00 24.53
C LEU A 235 5.61 7.02 25.42
N LEU A 236 4.31 7.22 25.17
CA LEU A 236 3.44 7.91 26.10
C LEU A 236 2.91 6.92 27.12
N SER A 237 3.21 7.13 28.40
CA SER A 237 2.85 6.24 29.50
C SER A 237 1.71 6.80 30.34
N VAL A 238 0.66 6.00 30.56
CA VAL A 238 -0.44 6.31 31.48
C VAL A 238 -0.52 5.23 32.55
N THR A 239 -0.29 5.60 33.81
CA THR A 239 -0.36 4.67 34.94
C THR A 239 -1.55 5.00 35.83
N LYS A 240 -2.50 4.07 35.94
CA LYS A 240 -3.66 4.24 36.82
C LYS A 240 -4.35 2.91 37.13
N GLN A 241 -5.35 2.96 37.99
CA GLN A 241 -6.37 1.92 38.08
C GLN A 241 -7.35 2.10 36.92
N TRP A 242 -7.36 1.14 36.00
CA TRP A 242 -8.20 1.16 34.80
C TRP A 242 -9.59 0.57 35.07
N SER A 243 -10.59 1.08 34.36
CA SER A 243 -12.00 0.71 34.49
C SER A 243 -12.72 0.79 33.13
N SER A 244 -13.91 0.20 33.04
CA SER A 244 -14.71 0.16 31.80
C SER A 244 -15.08 1.52 31.18
N ASN A 245 -14.92 2.62 31.92
CA ASN A 245 -15.21 3.96 31.44
C ASN A 245 -13.97 4.65 30.84
N ASP A 246 -12.82 3.98 30.84
CA ASP A 246 -11.57 4.57 30.38
C ASP A 246 -11.40 4.42 28.86
N HIS A 247 -11.15 5.56 28.23
CA HIS A 247 -10.93 5.69 26.81
C HIS A 247 -9.72 6.59 26.54
N LEU A 248 -8.71 6.05 25.88
CA LEU A 248 -7.54 6.77 25.41
C LEU A 248 -7.68 7.03 23.90
N SER A 249 -7.73 8.30 23.50
CA SER A 249 -7.76 8.72 22.10
C SER A 249 -6.41 9.26 21.69
N LEU A 250 -5.92 8.84 20.52
CA LEU A 250 -4.66 9.31 19.93
C LEU A 250 -4.93 9.86 18.53
N GLN A 251 -4.31 10.98 18.21
CA GLN A 251 -4.33 11.56 16.87
C GLN A 251 -2.91 11.88 16.43
N PHE A 252 -2.54 11.40 15.24
CA PHE A 252 -1.23 11.63 14.64
C PHE A 252 -1.38 12.31 13.27
N PRO A 253 -0.85 13.53 13.10
CA PRO A 253 -0.73 14.15 11.80
C PRO A 253 0.14 13.29 10.86
N VAL A 254 -0.39 13.02 9.68
CA VAL A 254 0.26 12.29 8.61
C VAL A 254 0.70 13.29 7.55
N ALA A 255 1.93 13.17 7.06
CA ALA A 255 2.44 14.02 6.00
C ALA A 255 3.13 13.19 4.91
N LEU A 256 3.17 13.76 3.71
CA LEU A 256 4.05 13.30 2.64
C LEU A 256 5.49 13.64 2.99
N ARG A 257 6.39 12.68 2.78
CA ARG A 257 7.83 12.87 2.92
C ARG A 257 8.56 12.05 1.88
N THR A 258 9.81 12.40 1.66
CA THR A 258 10.72 11.59 0.86
C THR A 258 11.79 10.92 1.73
N GLU A 259 12.34 9.83 1.22
CA GLU A 259 13.44 9.08 1.85
C GLU A 259 14.44 8.72 0.76
N ALA A 260 15.65 9.28 0.86
CA ALA A 260 16.72 8.99 -0.09
C ALA A 260 17.13 7.52 -0.01
N ILE A 261 17.49 6.95 -1.16
CA ILE A 261 18.10 5.63 -1.18
C ILE A 261 19.42 5.64 -0.38
N LYS A 262 19.76 4.51 0.24
CA LYS A 262 21.01 4.36 1.01
C LYS A 262 22.17 4.12 0.06
N ASP A 263 22.56 5.18 -0.63
CA ASP A 263 23.65 5.19 -1.60
C ASP A 263 24.48 6.47 -1.43
N ASP A 264 25.80 6.32 -1.27
CA ASP A 264 26.70 7.47 -1.06
C ASP A 264 27.24 8.03 -2.39
N ARG A 265 26.96 7.38 -3.53
CA ARG A 265 27.46 7.82 -4.83
C ARG A 265 26.63 8.99 -5.38
N PRO A 266 27.25 10.10 -5.82
CA PRO A 266 26.54 11.33 -6.18
C PRO A 266 25.51 11.18 -7.31
N GLU A 267 25.72 10.27 -8.25
CA GLU A 267 24.82 10.03 -9.38
C GLU A 267 23.43 9.51 -8.96
N TYR A 268 23.29 8.96 -7.75
CA TYR A 268 22.02 8.47 -7.21
C TYR A 268 21.40 9.40 -6.16
N ALA A 269 21.99 10.57 -5.90
CA ALA A 269 21.54 11.49 -4.85
C ALA A 269 20.10 12.01 -5.05
N SER A 270 19.60 12.01 -6.29
CA SER A 270 18.22 12.39 -6.62
C SER A 270 17.20 11.27 -6.40
N LEU A 271 17.62 10.04 -6.16
CA LEU A 271 16.72 8.89 -6.08
C LEU A 271 16.08 8.79 -4.69
N GLN A 272 14.76 9.00 -4.64
CA GLN A 272 13.99 9.04 -3.40
C GLN A 272 12.71 8.21 -3.49
N ALA A 273 12.36 7.55 -2.40
CA ALA A 273 11.03 7.00 -2.19
C ALA A 273 10.10 8.06 -1.62
N ILE A 274 8.79 7.96 -1.92
CA ILE A 274 7.75 8.82 -1.35
C ILE A 274 6.97 8.02 -0.32
N LEU A 275 6.70 8.63 0.83
CA LEU A 275 5.99 8.00 1.93
C LEU A 275 4.87 8.90 2.44
N PHE A 276 3.79 8.29 2.91
CA PHE A 276 2.67 8.93 3.57
C PHE A 276 2.48 8.28 4.95
N GLY A 277 3.03 8.91 5.99
CA GLY A 277 3.12 8.30 7.33
C GLY A 277 3.91 6.97 7.31
N PRO A 278 3.29 5.84 7.68
CA PRO A 278 3.94 4.52 7.68
C PRO A 278 3.95 3.85 6.29
N PHE A 279 3.19 4.37 5.32
CA PHE A 279 3.03 3.76 4.00
C PHE A 279 4.08 4.28 3.02
N VAL A 280 4.77 3.37 2.35
CA VAL A 280 5.54 3.65 1.14
C VAL A 280 4.57 3.71 -0.02
N LEU A 281 4.58 4.81 -0.78
CA LEU A 281 3.76 4.95 -1.96
C LEU A 281 4.46 4.32 -3.17
N ALA A 282 3.67 3.77 -4.08
CA ALA A 282 4.15 3.24 -5.36
C ALA A 282 3.49 4.00 -6.51
N GLY A 283 4.29 4.40 -7.49
CA GLY A 283 3.79 4.93 -8.75
C GLY A 283 3.38 3.78 -9.67
N LEU A 284 2.29 3.97 -10.40
CA LEU A 284 1.90 3.05 -11.47
C LEU A 284 2.50 3.58 -12.76
N SER A 285 3.73 3.16 -13.03
CA SER A 285 4.50 3.54 -14.21
C SER A 285 5.14 2.33 -14.87
N SER A 286 5.48 2.45 -16.15
CA SER A 286 6.27 1.49 -16.91
C SER A 286 7.78 1.81 -16.95
N GLY A 287 8.21 2.86 -16.24
CA GLY A 287 9.60 3.30 -16.24
C GLY A 287 9.90 4.41 -15.23
N ASP A 288 11.03 5.07 -15.45
CA ASP A 288 11.50 6.21 -14.65
C ASP A 288 10.61 7.43 -14.86
N TRP A 289 10.33 8.13 -13.77
CA TRP A 289 9.59 9.39 -13.78
C TRP A 289 10.34 10.41 -12.93
N ASP A 290 10.85 11.44 -13.59
CA ASP A 290 11.46 12.58 -12.91
C ASP A 290 10.37 13.56 -12.50
N ALA A 291 10.05 13.60 -11.20
CA ALA A 291 9.19 14.64 -10.66
C ALA A 291 9.93 16.00 -10.75
N LYS A 292 9.33 16.99 -11.41
CA LYS A 292 9.88 18.35 -11.45
C LYS A 292 9.88 18.91 -10.03
N THR A 293 11.07 19.18 -9.50
CA THR A 293 11.25 19.65 -8.13
C THR A 293 10.66 21.05 -7.95
N GLY A 294 9.45 21.11 -7.38
CA GLY A 294 8.92 22.30 -6.70
C GLY A 294 9.46 22.43 -5.28
N SER A 295 8.89 23.32 -4.47
CA SER A 295 9.32 23.57 -3.09
C SER A 295 8.93 22.45 -2.10
N ALA A 296 7.76 21.83 -2.25
CA ALA A 296 7.29 20.77 -1.35
C ALA A 296 6.73 19.55 -2.12
N VAL A 297 6.83 18.35 -1.51
CA VAL A 297 6.32 17.08 -2.10
C VAL A 297 4.81 17.13 -2.36
N SER A 298 4.07 17.85 -1.52
CA SER A 298 2.63 18.08 -1.68
C SER A 298 2.28 18.85 -2.96
N ASP A 299 3.23 19.57 -3.54
CA ASP A 299 3.00 20.33 -4.77
C ASP A 299 2.96 19.41 -6.00
N TRP A 300 3.43 18.15 -5.87
CA TRP A 300 3.54 17.19 -6.98
C TRP A 300 2.51 16.07 -6.89
N ILE A 301 1.91 15.89 -5.71
CA ILE A 301 1.02 14.76 -5.42
C ILE A 301 -0.35 15.29 -5.05
N THR A 302 -1.30 15.10 -5.96
CA THR A 302 -2.70 15.45 -5.74
C THR A 302 -3.46 14.26 -5.18
N ALA A 303 -4.13 14.46 -4.05
CA ALA A 303 -5.06 13.49 -3.50
C ALA A 303 -6.19 13.18 -4.50
N VAL A 304 -6.37 11.90 -4.82
CA VAL A 304 -7.50 11.44 -5.63
C VAL A 304 -8.69 11.16 -4.70
N PRO A 305 -9.91 11.66 -5.00
CA PRO A 305 -11.10 11.36 -4.21
C PRO A 305 -11.41 9.86 -4.20
N SER A 306 -11.93 9.34 -3.08
CA SER A 306 -12.24 7.91 -2.94
C SER A 306 -13.25 7.39 -3.97
N SER A 307 -14.15 8.26 -4.45
CA SER A 307 -15.11 7.95 -5.52
C SER A 307 -14.46 7.57 -6.86
N HIS A 308 -13.19 7.93 -7.09
CA HIS A 308 -12.48 7.59 -8.33
C HIS A 308 -11.95 6.14 -8.34
N ASN A 309 -11.88 5.48 -7.18
CA ASN A 309 -11.41 4.09 -7.09
C ASN A 309 -12.49 3.09 -7.53
N SER A 310 -13.77 3.44 -7.36
CA SER A 310 -14.91 2.63 -7.81
C SER A 310 -15.21 2.79 -9.31
N GLN A 311 -14.30 3.34 -10.12
CA GLN A 311 -14.57 3.69 -11.53
C GLN A 311 -13.58 3.05 -12.52
N LEU A 312 -12.70 2.16 -12.05
CA LEU A 312 -11.72 1.48 -12.90
C LEU A 312 -12.36 0.31 -13.65
N MET A 313 -12.13 0.25 -14.96
CA MET A 313 -12.75 -0.70 -15.88
C MET A 313 -11.76 -1.18 -16.93
N THR A 314 -11.96 -2.41 -17.38
CA THR A 314 -11.30 -2.99 -18.55
C THR A 314 -12.37 -3.42 -19.54
N PHE A 315 -12.34 -2.89 -20.75
CA PHE A 315 -13.25 -3.26 -21.82
C PHE A 315 -12.71 -4.51 -22.53
N THR A 316 -13.52 -5.57 -22.59
CA THR A 316 -13.12 -6.85 -23.16
C THR A 316 -14.00 -7.26 -24.33
N GLN A 317 -13.43 -8.01 -25.27
CA GLN A 317 -14.13 -8.65 -26.38
C GLN A 317 -13.64 -10.09 -26.53
N GLU A 318 -14.56 -11.04 -26.67
CA GLU A 318 -14.21 -12.43 -26.94
C GLU A 318 -14.32 -12.72 -28.44
N SER A 319 -13.27 -13.32 -29.01
CA SER A 319 -13.28 -13.78 -30.40
C SER A 319 -12.40 -15.02 -30.55
N SER A 320 -12.89 -16.04 -31.25
CA SER A 320 -12.16 -17.28 -31.54
C SER A 320 -11.53 -17.96 -30.30
N GLY A 321 -12.23 -17.94 -29.16
CA GLY A 321 -11.75 -18.52 -27.91
C GLY A 321 -10.67 -17.71 -27.18
N LYS A 322 -10.38 -16.50 -27.65
CA LYS A 322 -9.44 -15.56 -27.02
C LYS A 322 -10.18 -14.34 -26.48
N THR A 323 -9.63 -13.75 -25.43
CA THR A 323 -10.09 -12.47 -24.88
C THR A 323 -9.17 -11.36 -25.33
N PHE A 324 -9.73 -10.32 -25.93
CA PHE A 324 -9.05 -9.09 -26.29
C PHE A 324 -9.47 -7.97 -25.35
N VAL A 325 -8.55 -7.04 -25.09
CA VAL A 325 -8.78 -5.85 -24.26
C VAL A 325 -8.58 -4.59 -25.10
N LEU A 326 -9.41 -3.57 -24.87
CA LEU A 326 -9.11 -2.23 -25.34
C LEU A 326 -7.85 -1.75 -24.62
N SER A 327 -6.88 -1.22 -25.35
CA SER A 327 -5.62 -0.75 -24.81
C SER A 327 -5.26 0.62 -25.38
N SER A 328 -4.84 1.53 -24.49
CA SER A 328 -4.31 2.85 -24.84
C SER A 328 -2.80 2.85 -24.64
N SER A 329 -2.05 2.91 -25.74
CA SER A 329 -0.59 3.02 -25.69
C SER A 329 -0.10 3.99 -26.77
N ASN A 330 0.87 4.84 -26.42
CA ASN A 330 1.45 5.85 -27.31
C ASN A 330 0.40 6.73 -28.03
N GLY A 331 -0.69 7.07 -27.34
CA GLY A 331 -1.77 7.90 -27.88
C GLY A 331 -2.69 7.21 -28.90
N SER A 332 -2.58 5.89 -29.09
CA SER A 332 -3.44 5.10 -29.97
C SER A 332 -4.26 4.08 -29.19
N LEU A 333 -5.51 3.89 -29.61
CA LEU A 333 -6.39 2.82 -29.12
C LEU A 333 -6.33 1.60 -30.03
N THR A 334 -6.01 0.45 -29.43
CA THR A 334 -5.93 -0.83 -30.14
C THR A 334 -6.62 -1.92 -29.33
N MET A 335 -7.11 -2.96 -30.01
CA MET A 335 -7.42 -4.22 -29.33
C MET A 335 -6.14 -5.04 -29.21
N GLN A 336 -5.83 -5.47 -27.99
CA GLN A 336 -4.70 -6.35 -27.69
C GLN A 336 -5.22 -7.66 -27.13
N GLU A 337 -4.53 -8.77 -27.41
CA GLU A 337 -4.83 -10.02 -26.71
C GLU A 337 -4.56 -9.84 -25.21
N ARG A 338 -5.50 -10.25 -24.35
CA ARG A 338 -5.36 -10.11 -22.90
C ARG A 338 -4.12 -10.90 -22.45
N PRO A 339 -3.20 -10.30 -21.70
CA PRO A 339 -2.04 -11.01 -21.17
C PRO A 339 -2.46 -12.22 -20.33
N ALA A 340 -1.70 -13.30 -20.43
CA ALA A 340 -1.89 -14.49 -19.59
C ALA A 340 -1.59 -14.24 -18.10
N VAL A 341 -0.80 -13.19 -17.81
CA VAL A 341 -0.40 -12.79 -16.46
C VAL A 341 -0.82 -11.34 -16.22
N ASP A 342 -1.56 -11.10 -15.15
CA ASP A 342 -1.95 -9.73 -14.75
C ASP A 342 -0.78 -8.97 -14.10
N GLY A 343 -0.93 -7.66 -13.97
CA GLY A 343 0.09 -6.79 -13.35
C GLY A 343 1.26 -6.46 -14.29
N THR A 344 1.07 -6.62 -15.60
CA THR A 344 2.00 -6.17 -16.64
C THR A 344 1.66 -4.75 -17.10
N ASP A 345 2.56 -4.10 -17.85
CA ASP A 345 2.29 -2.79 -18.46
C ASP A 345 1.06 -2.83 -19.36
N THR A 346 0.81 -3.95 -20.04
CA THR A 346 -0.40 -4.15 -20.85
C THR A 346 -1.68 -4.08 -19.99
N ALA A 347 -1.66 -4.60 -18.76
CA ALA A 347 -2.80 -4.48 -17.85
C ALA A 347 -3.05 -3.02 -17.46
N VAL A 348 -1.99 -2.24 -17.25
CA VAL A 348 -2.07 -0.80 -16.99
C VAL A 348 -2.69 -0.06 -18.18
N HIS A 349 -2.18 -0.28 -19.40
CA HIS A 349 -2.70 0.32 -20.62
C HIS A 349 -4.12 -0.12 -20.99
N ALA A 350 -4.59 -1.26 -20.45
CA ALA A 350 -5.94 -1.78 -20.64
C ALA A 350 -6.92 -1.38 -19.51
N THR A 351 -6.45 -0.61 -18.54
CA THR A 351 -7.28 -0.09 -17.45
C THR A 351 -7.67 1.34 -17.74
N PHE A 352 -8.95 1.64 -17.60
CA PHE A 352 -9.50 2.97 -17.81
C PHE A 352 -10.33 3.38 -16.60
N ARG A 353 -10.37 4.68 -16.32
CA ARG A 353 -11.35 5.29 -15.44
C ARG A 353 -12.52 5.79 -16.27
N VAL A 354 -13.73 5.44 -15.85
CA VAL A 354 -14.96 5.86 -16.53
C VAL A 354 -15.70 6.89 -15.68
N HIS A 355 -15.81 8.11 -16.20
CA HIS A 355 -16.46 9.23 -15.53
C HIS A 355 -17.85 9.47 -16.14
N PRO A 356 -18.94 9.07 -15.49
CA PRO A 356 -20.27 9.41 -15.96
C PRO A 356 -20.52 10.92 -15.82
N GLN A 357 -21.25 11.47 -16.79
CA GLN A 357 -21.67 12.88 -16.75
C GLN A 357 -22.59 13.17 -15.56
N ASP A 358 -23.37 12.17 -15.11
CA ASP A 358 -24.19 12.22 -13.90
C ASP A 358 -23.58 11.31 -12.81
N ALA A 359 -22.90 11.92 -11.86
CA ALA A 359 -22.20 11.22 -10.78
C ALA A 359 -23.14 10.47 -9.80
N ALA A 360 -24.45 10.76 -9.80
CA ALA A 360 -25.41 10.14 -8.90
C ALA A 360 -25.70 8.66 -9.21
N ARG A 361 -25.32 8.17 -10.40
CA ARG A 361 -25.63 6.80 -10.87
C ARG A 361 -24.61 5.72 -10.47
N LEU A 362 -23.57 6.06 -9.70
CA LEU A 362 -22.42 5.18 -9.43
C LEU A 362 -22.57 4.21 -8.24
N HIS A 363 -23.74 4.15 -7.59
CA HIS A 363 -23.98 3.20 -6.51
C HIS A 363 -24.63 1.90 -7.03
N GLY A 364 -23.85 1.00 -7.65
CA GLY A 364 -24.36 -0.31 -8.08
C GLY A 364 -23.38 -1.17 -8.89
N THR A 365 -23.74 -2.43 -9.09
CA THR A 365 -22.93 -3.45 -9.80
C THR A 365 -22.68 -3.08 -11.27
N TYR A 366 -21.41 -3.18 -11.67
CA TYR A 366 -20.70 -2.44 -12.73
C TYR A 366 -21.10 -2.65 -14.21
N GLY A 367 -22.22 -3.30 -14.51
CA GLY A 367 -22.69 -3.48 -15.91
C GLY A 367 -24.09 -2.94 -16.20
N ALA A 368 -24.94 -2.78 -15.18
CA ALA A 368 -26.31 -2.29 -15.35
C ALA A 368 -26.45 -0.79 -15.05
N ALA A 369 -25.61 -0.25 -14.16
CA ALA A 369 -25.71 1.13 -13.66
C ALA A 369 -25.23 2.21 -14.65
N LEU A 370 -24.43 1.83 -15.65
CA LEU A 370 -23.85 2.74 -16.64
C LEU A 370 -24.54 2.70 -18.01
N LYS A 371 -25.52 1.80 -18.19
CA LYS A 371 -26.31 1.75 -19.43
C LYS A 371 -27.05 3.08 -19.61
N ASP A 372 -27.12 3.52 -20.86
CA ASP A 372 -27.77 4.76 -21.27
C ASP A 372 -27.19 6.01 -20.57
N THR A 373 -25.88 5.97 -20.28
CA THR A 373 -25.15 7.08 -19.65
C THR A 373 -24.02 7.55 -20.55
N SER A 374 -23.87 8.87 -20.65
CA SER A 374 -22.76 9.52 -21.32
C SER A 374 -21.55 9.56 -20.37
N VAL A 375 -20.41 9.07 -20.84
CA VAL A 375 -19.20 8.93 -20.03
C VAL A 375 -17.97 9.52 -20.72
N GLN A 376 -17.02 10.00 -19.93
CA GLN A 376 -15.65 10.20 -20.38
C GLN A 376 -14.82 8.98 -20.00
N ILE A 377 -13.92 8.58 -20.89
CA ILE A 377 -13.00 7.47 -20.66
C ILE A 377 -11.59 8.05 -20.55
N GLU A 378 -10.96 7.84 -19.40
CA GLU A 378 -9.62 8.31 -19.05
C GLU A 378 -8.68 7.10 -18.92
N PRO A 379 -7.56 7.02 -19.65
CA PRO A 379 -6.55 5.99 -19.42
C PRO A 379 -6.01 6.07 -17.99
N PHE A 380 -5.90 4.93 -17.32
CA PHE A 380 -5.54 4.88 -15.90
C PHE A 380 -4.13 5.42 -15.60
N ASP A 381 -3.19 5.21 -16.51
CA ASP A 381 -1.79 5.65 -16.46
C ASP A 381 -1.55 7.08 -16.96
N MET A 382 -2.58 7.76 -17.46
CA MET A 382 -2.51 9.15 -17.93
C MET A 382 -3.61 9.99 -17.29
N PRO A 383 -3.55 10.20 -15.95
CA PRO A 383 -4.59 10.91 -15.24
C PRO A 383 -4.78 12.34 -15.76
N GLY A 384 -6.03 12.75 -15.90
CA GLY A 384 -6.40 14.06 -16.45
C GLY A 384 -6.46 14.13 -17.98
N THR A 385 -6.20 13.03 -18.70
CA THR A 385 -6.47 12.92 -20.14
C THR A 385 -7.77 12.16 -20.41
N VAL A 386 -8.43 12.47 -21.53
CA VAL A 386 -9.64 11.77 -21.98
C VAL A 386 -9.49 11.32 -23.42
N ILE A 387 -10.13 10.20 -23.74
CA ILE A 387 -10.29 9.72 -25.12
C ILE A 387 -11.34 10.58 -25.83
N THR A 388 -11.01 11.08 -27.02
CA THR A 388 -11.95 11.80 -27.89
C THR A 388 -12.63 10.87 -28.90
N ASN A 389 -13.72 11.31 -29.52
CA ASN A 389 -14.44 10.62 -30.57
C ASN A 389 -13.57 10.40 -31.84
N ASP A 390 -12.48 11.16 -32.00
CA ASP A 390 -11.45 10.94 -33.03
C ASP A 390 -10.42 9.87 -32.62
N LEU A 391 -10.64 9.19 -31.48
CA LEU A 391 -9.80 8.13 -30.92
C LEU A 391 -8.38 8.60 -30.58
N THR A 392 -8.26 9.86 -30.14
CA THR A 392 -7.01 10.48 -29.67
C THR A 392 -7.11 10.86 -28.20
N LEU A 393 -5.97 11.12 -27.56
CA LEU A 393 -5.91 11.59 -26.18
C LEU A 393 -5.88 13.12 -26.13
N SER A 394 -6.66 13.69 -25.24
CA SER A 394 -6.72 15.14 -25.02
C SER A 394 -6.76 15.47 -23.53
N ALA A 395 -6.01 16.49 -23.11
CA ALA A 395 -6.17 17.11 -21.80
C ALA A 395 -7.38 18.08 -21.75
N GLN A 396 -7.88 18.51 -22.92
CA GLN A 396 -9.05 19.39 -23.03
C GLN A 396 -10.33 18.55 -23.19
N LYS A 397 -11.24 18.72 -22.24
CA LYS A 397 -12.57 18.11 -22.26
C LYS A 397 -13.49 18.90 -23.20
N SER A 398 -14.17 18.23 -24.11
CA SER A 398 -15.11 18.82 -25.07
C SER A 398 -16.33 17.92 -25.28
N ALA A 399 -17.35 18.39 -25.99
CA ALA A 399 -18.49 17.55 -26.36
C ALA A 399 -18.07 16.28 -27.13
N GLY A 400 -16.97 16.35 -27.90
CA GLY A 400 -16.36 15.22 -28.59
C GLY A 400 -15.54 14.28 -27.71
N SER A 401 -15.58 14.40 -26.38
CA SER A 401 -14.90 13.49 -25.44
C SER A 401 -15.83 12.52 -24.72
N PHE A 402 -17.10 12.47 -25.15
CA PHE A 402 -18.13 11.66 -24.53
C PHE A 402 -18.49 10.44 -25.38
N PHE A 403 -18.72 9.32 -24.72
CA PHE A 403 -19.26 8.10 -25.28
C PHE A 403 -20.55 7.73 -24.56
N ASN A 404 -21.56 7.29 -25.31
CA ASN A 404 -22.73 6.68 -24.70
C ASN A 404 -22.44 5.19 -24.51
N ILE A 405 -22.59 4.69 -23.29
CA ILE A 405 -22.57 3.25 -23.03
C ILE A 405 -23.97 2.70 -23.27
N VAL A 406 -24.15 1.96 -24.35
CA VAL A 406 -25.44 1.36 -24.74
C VAL A 406 -25.40 -0.17 -24.63
N PRO A 407 -26.55 -0.88 -24.62
CA PRO A 407 -26.56 -2.34 -24.70
C PRO A 407 -25.75 -2.84 -25.91
N GLY A 408 -25.00 -3.92 -25.72
CA GLY A 408 -24.12 -4.43 -26.77
C GLY A 408 -24.89 -4.83 -28.03
N LEU A 409 -24.37 -4.42 -29.18
CA LEU A 409 -24.96 -4.74 -30.50
C LEU A 409 -24.95 -6.23 -30.83
N ASP A 410 -24.21 -7.04 -30.07
CA ASP A 410 -24.17 -8.50 -30.18
C ASP A 410 -25.39 -9.19 -29.52
N GLY A 411 -26.24 -8.44 -28.82
CA GLY A 411 -27.44 -8.93 -28.15
C GLY A 411 -27.17 -9.80 -26.92
N LYS A 412 -25.91 -9.92 -26.46
CA LYS A 412 -25.57 -10.73 -25.29
C LYS A 412 -26.00 -10.02 -23.99
N PRO A 413 -26.50 -10.76 -22.99
CA PRO A 413 -26.74 -10.18 -21.67
C PRO A 413 -25.45 -9.61 -21.08
N ASN A 414 -25.51 -8.38 -20.58
CA ASN A 414 -24.41 -7.64 -19.94
C ASN A 414 -23.26 -7.17 -20.87
N SER A 415 -23.36 -7.35 -22.19
CA SER A 415 -22.47 -6.67 -23.12
C SER A 415 -22.84 -5.20 -23.27
N VAL A 416 -21.85 -4.37 -23.62
CA VAL A 416 -22.03 -2.95 -23.89
C VAL A 416 -21.33 -2.57 -25.20
N SER A 417 -21.85 -1.55 -25.87
CA SER A 417 -21.20 -0.90 -27.02
C SER A 417 -20.92 0.56 -26.67
N LEU A 418 -19.76 1.06 -27.11
CA LEU A 418 -19.38 2.45 -26.94
C LEU A 418 -19.79 3.22 -28.21
N GLU A 419 -20.84 4.02 -28.09
CA GLU A 419 -21.35 4.88 -29.16
C GLU A 419 -20.73 6.29 -29.02
N LEU A 420 -20.41 6.93 -30.15
CA LEU A 420 -19.92 8.31 -30.14
C LEU A 420 -21.02 9.27 -29.66
N GLY A 421 -20.75 10.05 -28.61
CA GLY A 421 -21.71 11.02 -28.08
C GLY A 421 -22.10 12.11 -29.08
N THR A 422 -21.20 12.48 -30.00
CA THR A 422 -21.47 13.50 -31.04
C THR A 422 -22.14 12.94 -32.31
N LYS A 423 -22.12 11.61 -32.50
CA LYS A 423 -22.65 10.94 -33.69
C LYS A 423 -23.38 9.66 -33.28
N PRO A 424 -24.62 9.75 -32.77
CA PRO A 424 -25.42 8.57 -32.46
C PRO A 424 -25.57 7.65 -33.67
N GLY A 425 -25.50 6.34 -33.44
CA GLY A 425 -25.44 5.30 -34.47
C GLY A 425 -24.03 4.98 -34.98
N CYS A 426 -23.00 5.70 -34.53
CA CYS A 426 -21.59 5.39 -34.83
C CYS A 426 -20.91 4.78 -33.59
N PHE A 427 -20.28 3.61 -33.75
CA PHE A 427 -19.75 2.81 -32.64
C PHE A 427 -18.26 2.55 -32.77
N LEU A 428 -17.60 2.39 -31.61
CA LEU A 428 -16.23 1.87 -31.58
C LEU A 428 -16.24 0.40 -31.98
N VAL A 429 -15.51 0.10 -33.06
CA VAL A 429 -15.35 -1.26 -33.58
C VAL A 429 -13.86 -1.59 -33.71
N SER A 430 -13.54 -2.86 -33.47
CA SER A 430 -12.31 -3.47 -33.98
C SER A 430 -12.50 -3.75 -35.48
N GLY A 431 -11.43 -3.60 -36.28
CA GLY A 431 -11.48 -3.94 -37.71
C GLY A 431 -11.91 -5.39 -37.97
N ALA A 432 -12.25 -5.72 -39.22
CA ALA A 432 -12.89 -6.99 -39.60
C ALA A 432 -12.11 -8.26 -39.21
N ASP A 433 -10.78 -8.16 -39.08
CA ASP A 433 -9.91 -9.23 -38.59
C ASP A 433 -9.50 -8.95 -37.12
N TYR A 434 -9.99 -9.79 -36.21
CA TYR A 434 -9.71 -9.72 -34.77
C TYR A 434 -8.28 -10.19 -34.43
N SER A 435 -7.28 -9.47 -34.93
CA SER A 435 -5.86 -9.66 -34.59
C SER A 435 -5.40 -8.70 -33.48
N ALA A 436 -4.43 -9.12 -32.68
CA ALA A 436 -3.78 -8.24 -31.71
C ALA A 436 -3.08 -7.07 -32.44
N GLY A 437 -3.23 -5.86 -31.92
CA GLY A 437 -2.69 -4.64 -32.54
C GLY A 437 -3.60 -3.97 -33.57
N THR A 438 -4.79 -4.53 -33.85
CA THR A 438 -5.77 -3.87 -34.72
C THR A 438 -6.21 -2.54 -34.12
N LYS A 439 -6.08 -1.46 -34.91
CA LYS A 439 -6.55 -0.13 -34.52
C LYS A 439 -8.07 -0.12 -34.38
N ILE A 440 -8.55 0.57 -33.36
CA ILE A 440 -9.98 0.87 -33.22
C ILE A 440 -10.39 1.87 -34.30
N GLN A 441 -11.59 1.69 -34.83
CA GLN A 441 -12.22 2.59 -35.78
C GLN A 441 -13.65 2.89 -35.33
N VAL A 442 -14.27 3.84 -36.01
CA VAL A 442 -15.68 4.19 -35.83
C VAL A 442 -16.44 3.70 -37.06
N SER A 443 -17.50 2.94 -36.85
CA SER A 443 -18.40 2.47 -37.93
C SER A 443 -19.85 2.80 -37.65
#